data_AF-A0A388T7X3-F1
#
_entry.id   AF-A0A388T7X3-F1
#
_cell.length_a   1.000
_cell.length_b   1.000
_cell.length_c   1.000
_cell.angle_alpha   90.00
_cell.angle_beta   90.00
_cell.angle_gamma   90.00
#
_symmetry.space_group_name_H-M   'P 1'
#
loop_
_entity.id
_entity.type
_entity.pdbx_description
1 polymer ?
#
loop_
_entity_poly.entity_id
_entity_poly.type
_entity_poly.pdbx_seq_one_letter_code
_entity_poly.pdbx_strand_id
1 'polypeptide(L)'
;MARFDLTEYDRCTIVAARQALAAAGGVDLLDGSAMARMIGRLEVAVERLIEMVDETPGGDVVRCPAAHPEDPTPCGGPVVVTIVDTQDAGADGCEHHAARMLASITGARPVAKPDAPAGVALRIFRAAHHTHPFPWLEGRS
;
A
#
# COMPACT_ATOMS: atom_id res chain seq x y z
N MET A 1 -6.01 8.92 -29.64
CA MET A 1 -5.17 9.01 -28.43
C MET A 1 -5.45 7.78 -27.58
N ALA A 2 -4.54 6.80 -27.54
CA ALA A 2 -4.69 5.68 -26.61
C ALA A 2 -4.47 6.23 -25.19
N ARG A 3 -5.41 5.95 -24.29
CA ARG A 3 -5.49 6.50 -22.92
C ARG A 3 -4.30 6.07 -22.02
N PHE A 4 -3.50 5.10 -22.46
CA PHE A 4 -2.36 4.53 -21.73
C PHE A 4 -1.26 4.16 -22.74
N ASP A 5 0.00 4.45 -22.39
CA ASP A 5 1.17 3.95 -23.14
C ASP A 5 1.47 2.51 -22.70
N LEU A 6 0.78 1.56 -23.33
CA LEU A 6 0.88 0.15 -22.97
C LEU A 6 2.15 -0.47 -23.55
N THR A 7 2.96 -1.08 -22.68
CA THR A 7 4.09 -1.91 -23.09
C THR A 7 3.63 -3.18 -23.81
N GLU A 8 4.56 -3.89 -24.45
CA GLU A 8 4.26 -5.20 -25.04
C GLU A 8 3.79 -6.23 -23.98
N TYR A 9 4.38 -6.16 -22.79
CA TYR A 9 3.97 -6.97 -21.64
C TYR A 9 2.53 -6.68 -21.20
N ASP A 10 2.14 -5.40 -21.12
CA ASP A 10 0.77 -5.00 -20.75
C ASP A 10 -0.26 -5.52 -21.77
N ARG A 11 0.09 -5.46 -23.06
CA ARG A 11 -0.77 -6.01 -24.13
C ARG A 11 -0.93 -7.52 -23.99
N CYS A 12 0.15 -8.25 -23.68
CA CYS A 12 0.08 -9.68 -23.40
C CYS A 12 -0.79 -9.99 -22.17
N THR A 13 -0.65 -9.22 -21.09
CA THR A 13 -1.47 -9.35 -19.87
C THR A 13 -2.96 -9.14 -20.17
N ILE A 14 -3.31 -8.10 -20.95
CA ILE A 14 -4.70 -7.85 -21.36
C ILE A 14 -5.26 -9.01 -22.20
N VAL A 15 -4.46 -9.55 -23.13
CA VAL A 15 -4.88 -10.69 -23.95
C VAL A 15 -5.15 -11.92 -23.07
N ALA A 16 -4.24 -12.23 -22.14
CA ALA A 16 -4.40 -13.35 -21.22
C ALA A 16 -5.64 -13.20 -20.32
N ALA A 17 -5.89 -11.99 -19.79
CA ALA A 17 -7.06 -11.72 -18.96
C ALA A 17 -8.37 -11.88 -19.75
N ARG A 18 -8.42 -11.41 -21.01
CA ARG A 18 -9.57 -11.62 -21.90
C ARG A 18 -9.84 -13.10 -22.17
N GLN A 19 -8.78 -13.89 -22.35
CA GLN A 19 -8.90 -15.34 -22.53
C GLN A 19 -9.42 -16.04 -21.26
N ALA A 20 -8.93 -15.64 -20.09
CA ALA A 20 -9.44 -16.16 -18.81
C ALA A 20 -10.93 -15.84 -18.63
N LEU A 21 -11.34 -14.62 -18.94
CA LEU A 21 -12.74 -14.20 -18.87
C LEU A 21 -13.62 -14.97 -19.87
N ALA A 22 -13.16 -15.15 -21.11
CA ALA A 22 -13.88 -15.93 -22.11
C ALA A 22 -14.03 -17.40 -21.69
N ALA A 23 -12.98 -17.98 -21.11
CA ALA A 23 -13.01 -19.34 -20.61
C ALA A 23 -13.99 -19.49 -19.43
N ALA A 24 -14.12 -18.48 -18.57
CA ALA A 24 -15.06 -18.49 -17.45
C ALA A 24 -16.52 -18.62 -17.91
N GLY A 25 -16.87 -18.02 -19.04
CA GLY A 25 -18.23 -18.07 -19.60
C GLY A 25 -18.70 -19.47 -20.03
N GLY A 26 -17.78 -20.43 -20.18
CA GLY A 26 -18.08 -21.81 -20.58
C GLY A 26 -17.87 -22.85 -19.48
N VAL A 27 -17.63 -22.44 -18.24
CA VAL A 27 -17.39 -23.38 -17.13
C VAL A 27 -18.68 -24.03 -16.69
N ASP A 28 -18.65 -25.35 -16.57
CA ASP A 28 -19.69 -26.09 -15.87
C ASP A 28 -19.61 -25.79 -14.37
N LEU A 29 -20.63 -25.09 -13.85
CA LEU A 29 -20.70 -24.68 -12.45
C LEU A 29 -21.02 -25.85 -11.51
N LEU A 30 -21.44 -27.00 -12.04
CA LEU A 30 -21.69 -28.21 -11.26
C LEU A 30 -20.41 -29.03 -11.04
N ASP A 31 -19.36 -28.78 -11.82
CA ASP A 31 -18.01 -29.32 -11.57
C ASP A 31 -17.23 -28.37 -10.65
N GLY A 32 -17.23 -28.71 -9.36
CA GLY A 32 -16.52 -27.92 -8.34
C GLY A 32 -15.01 -27.79 -8.59
N SER A 33 -14.38 -28.75 -9.26
CA SER A 33 -12.95 -28.67 -9.60
C SER A 33 -12.70 -27.77 -10.81
N ALA A 34 -13.60 -27.77 -11.79
CA ALA A 34 -13.54 -26.82 -12.90
C ALA A 34 -13.78 -25.39 -12.42
N MET A 35 -14.75 -25.19 -11.53
CA MET A 35 -15.05 -23.89 -10.91
C MET A 35 -13.87 -23.36 -10.09
N ALA A 36 -13.27 -24.17 -9.21
CA ALA A 36 -12.12 -23.74 -8.39
C ALA A 36 -10.92 -23.30 -9.25
N ARG A 37 -10.62 -24.03 -10.32
CA ARG A 37 -9.56 -23.64 -11.28
C ARG A 37 -9.89 -22.39 -12.07
N MET A 38 -11.18 -22.10 -12.28
CA MET A 38 -11.59 -20.87 -12.95
C MET A 38 -11.47 -19.67 -12.02
N ILE A 39 -11.90 -19.82 -10.76
CA ILE A 39 -11.77 -18.78 -9.73
C ILE A 39 -10.29 -18.36 -9.61
N GLY A 40 -9.37 -19.31 -9.41
CA GLY A 40 -7.95 -18.98 -9.30
C GLY A 40 -7.36 -18.32 -10.56
N ARG A 41 -7.84 -18.68 -11.76
CA ARG A 41 -7.42 -18.02 -13.01
C ARG A 41 -7.94 -16.59 -13.11
N LEU A 42 -9.17 -16.33 -12.66
CA LEU A 42 -9.76 -15.00 -12.64
C LEU A 42 -9.10 -14.12 -11.57
N GLU A 43 -8.81 -14.66 -10.39
CA GLU A 43 -8.08 -13.94 -9.32
C GLU A 43 -6.75 -13.42 -9.85
N VAL A 44 -5.91 -14.30 -10.42
CA VAL A 44 -4.62 -13.90 -10.99
C VAL A 44 -4.78 -12.89 -12.13
N ALA A 45 -5.76 -13.07 -13.01
CA ALA A 45 -5.99 -12.15 -14.11
C ALA A 45 -6.40 -10.74 -13.62
N VAL A 46 -7.23 -10.67 -12.57
CA VAL A 46 -7.66 -9.41 -11.96
C VAL A 46 -6.51 -8.74 -11.22
N GLU A 47 -5.72 -9.48 -10.44
CA GLU A 47 -4.52 -8.94 -9.75
C GLU A 47 -3.56 -8.28 -10.74
N ARG A 48 -3.27 -8.92 -11.87
CA ARG A 48 -2.37 -8.35 -12.89
C ARG A 48 -2.96 -7.13 -13.59
N LEU A 49 -4.27 -7.08 -13.77
CA LEU A 49 -4.93 -5.89 -14.32
C LEU A 49 -4.94 -4.74 -13.31
N ILE A 50 -5.09 -5.03 -12.02
CA ILE A 50 -4.96 -4.04 -10.94
C ILE A 50 -3.54 -3.48 -10.95
N GLU A 51 -2.51 -4.33 -10.95
CA GLU A 51 -1.10 -3.88 -11.05
C GLU A 51 -0.83 -3.00 -12.28
N MET A 52 -1.48 -3.27 -13.40
CA MET A 52 -1.31 -2.51 -14.65
C MET A 52 -2.04 -1.15 -14.63
N VAL A 53 -3.15 -1.05 -13.89
CA VAL A 53 -3.93 0.19 -13.73
C VAL A 53 -3.39 1.04 -12.59
N ASP A 54 -2.86 0.40 -11.56
CA ASP A 54 -2.10 1.03 -10.51
C ASP A 54 -0.76 1.46 -11.11
N GLU A 55 -0.71 2.66 -11.67
CA GLU A 55 0.53 3.43 -11.67
C GLU A 55 1.05 3.38 -10.22
N THR A 56 2.28 2.90 -9.98
CA THR A 56 3.02 3.08 -8.70
C THR A 56 2.58 4.40 -8.10
N PRO A 57 2.00 4.48 -6.88
CA PRO A 57 1.16 5.60 -6.48
C PRO A 57 1.90 6.93 -6.69
N GLY A 58 1.61 7.52 -7.84
CA GLY A 58 2.14 8.74 -8.40
C GLY A 58 0.99 9.69 -8.72
N GLY A 59 -0.14 9.52 -8.01
CA GLY A 59 -1.07 10.61 -7.80
C GLY A 59 -0.29 11.73 -7.12
N ASP A 60 -0.46 12.95 -7.63
CA ASP A 60 0.00 14.23 -7.08
C ASP A 60 0.39 14.06 -5.61
N VAL A 61 1.70 14.08 -5.29
CA VAL A 61 2.24 13.56 -4.02
C VAL A 61 1.60 14.29 -2.85
N VAL A 62 0.44 13.81 -2.41
CA VAL A 62 -0.16 14.19 -1.15
C VAL A 62 0.81 13.63 -0.13
N ARG A 63 1.67 14.53 0.35
CA ARG A 63 2.62 14.26 1.42
C ARG A 63 1.89 13.49 2.50
N CYS A 64 2.48 12.38 2.95
CA CYS A 64 1.90 11.60 4.04
C CYS A 64 1.58 12.54 5.21
N PRO A 65 0.38 12.51 5.81
CA PRO A 65 0.05 13.44 6.89
C PRO A 65 0.97 13.31 8.10
N ALA A 66 1.52 12.11 8.34
CA ALA A 66 2.55 11.87 9.36
C ALA A 66 3.99 12.24 8.92
N ALA A 67 4.23 12.58 7.65
CA ALA A 67 5.55 13.03 7.22
C ALA A 67 5.76 14.48 7.66
N HIS A 68 6.86 14.72 8.39
CA HIS A 68 7.29 16.07 8.70
C HIS A 68 7.49 16.87 7.39
N PRO A 69 7.14 18.17 7.31
CA PRO A 69 7.28 18.97 6.09
C PRO A 69 8.69 18.93 5.50
N GLU A 70 9.70 18.80 6.36
CA GLU A 70 11.10 18.74 5.99
C GLU A 70 11.64 17.33 5.67
N ASP A 71 10.83 16.29 5.84
CA ASP A 71 11.24 14.91 5.57
C ASP A 71 11.20 14.63 4.06
N PRO A 72 12.31 14.48 3.33
CA PRO A 72 12.25 14.25 1.89
C PRO A 72 11.88 12.81 1.54
N THR A 73 11.83 11.91 2.52
CA THR A 73 11.69 10.48 2.25
C THR A 73 10.31 10.13 1.71
N PRO A 74 10.22 9.26 0.68
CA PRO A 74 8.95 8.81 0.14
C PRO A 74 8.19 7.95 1.15
N CYS A 75 6.88 7.78 0.92
CA CYS A 75 6.07 6.85 1.71
C CYS A 75 6.60 5.41 1.58
N GLY A 76 6.51 4.65 2.68
CA GLY A 76 6.85 3.22 2.68
C GLY A 76 5.66 2.30 2.37
N GLY A 77 4.54 2.84 1.89
CA GLY A 77 3.30 2.10 1.66
C GLY A 77 2.04 2.90 1.98
N PRO A 78 0.88 2.23 2.11
CA PRO A 78 -0.40 2.88 2.38
C PRO A 78 -0.46 3.48 3.80
N VAL A 79 -1.44 4.36 4.02
CA VAL A 79 -1.76 4.92 5.32
C VAL A 79 -2.53 3.88 6.15
N VAL A 80 -1.92 3.39 7.23
CA VAL A 80 -2.40 2.21 7.99
C VAL A 80 -2.47 2.45 9.51
N VAL A 81 -2.01 3.61 9.98
CA VAL A 81 -1.95 3.93 11.40
C VAL A 81 -2.30 5.40 11.62
N THR A 82 -2.72 5.73 12.83
CA THR A 82 -2.78 7.09 13.37
C THR A 82 -1.79 7.19 14.53
N ILE A 83 -0.85 8.13 14.48
CA ILE A 83 -0.02 8.48 15.65
C ILE A 83 -0.81 9.49 16.47
N VAL A 84 -1.09 9.14 17.73
CA VAL A 84 -1.87 9.96 18.66
C VAL A 84 -0.96 10.46 19.78
N ASP A 85 -0.95 11.77 20.01
CA ASP A 85 -0.15 12.39 21.07
C ASP A 85 -0.82 12.35 22.45
N THR A 86 -0.24 13.02 23.44
CA THR A 86 -0.76 13.09 24.81
C THR A 86 -2.01 13.96 24.96
N GLN A 87 -2.35 14.76 23.95
CA GLN A 87 -3.55 15.60 23.90
C GLN A 87 -4.65 14.96 23.04
N ASP A 88 -4.46 13.69 22.64
CA ASP A 88 -5.31 12.93 21.73
C ASP A 88 -5.44 13.57 20.32
N ALA A 89 -4.50 14.41 19.92
CA ALA A 89 -4.38 14.85 18.54
C ALA A 89 -3.71 13.75 17.69
N GLY A 90 -4.29 13.46 16.53
CA GLY A 90 -3.90 12.34 15.68
C GLY A 90 -3.37 12.80 14.31
N ALA A 91 -2.33 12.12 13.81
CA ALA A 91 -1.90 12.22 12.42
C ALA A 91 -1.85 10.83 11.77
N ASP A 92 -2.53 10.70 10.63
CA ASP A 92 -2.58 9.47 9.85
C ASP A 92 -1.28 9.26 9.06
N GLY A 93 -0.74 8.04 9.08
CA GLY A 93 0.55 7.74 8.47
C GLY A 93 0.70 6.35 7.87
N CYS A 94 1.66 6.22 6.96
CA CYS A 94 2.24 4.92 6.59
C CYS A 94 3.22 4.44 7.67
N GLU A 95 3.60 3.16 7.67
CA GLU A 95 4.52 2.61 8.70
C GLU A 95 5.84 3.39 8.80
N HIS A 96 6.39 3.81 7.65
CA HIS A 96 7.65 4.54 7.57
C HIS A 96 7.60 5.91 8.24
N HIS A 97 6.69 6.79 7.81
CA HIS A 97 6.58 8.14 8.38
C HIS A 97 6.02 8.11 9.81
N ALA A 98 5.14 7.16 10.13
CA ALA A 98 4.65 6.98 11.49
C ALA A 98 5.75 6.59 12.47
N ALA A 99 6.70 5.73 12.08
CA ALA A 99 7.85 5.38 12.93
C ALA A 99 8.76 6.60 13.18
N ARG A 100 9.03 7.40 12.15
CA ARG A 100 9.86 8.61 12.25
C ARG A 100 9.19 9.70 13.09
N MET A 101 7.87 9.86 12.94
CA MET A 101 7.06 10.76 13.77
C MET A 101 7.05 10.29 15.23
N LEU A 102 6.79 9.00 15.47
CA LEU A 102 6.76 8.42 16.81
C LEU A 102 8.12 8.53 17.53
N ALA A 103 9.23 8.38 16.81
CA ALA A 103 10.58 8.59 17.36
C ALA A 103 10.82 10.04 17.82
N SER A 104 10.04 10.99 17.31
CA SER A 104 10.23 12.43 17.52
C SER A 104 9.21 13.06 18.48
N ILE A 105 8.19 12.31 18.94
CA ILE A 105 7.15 12.81 19.84
C ILE A 105 7.11 11.99 21.12
N THR A 106 7.41 12.64 22.24
CA THR A 106 7.34 12.02 23.56
C THR A 106 5.90 11.70 23.96
N GLY A 107 5.67 10.45 24.39
CA GLY A 107 4.37 10.02 24.90
C GLY A 107 3.32 9.73 23.83
N ALA A 108 3.66 9.85 22.54
CA ALA A 108 2.78 9.44 21.46
C ALA A 108 2.64 7.91 21.39
N ARG A 109 1.53 7.45 20.81
CA ARG A 109 1.22 6.04 20.61
C ARG A 109 0.68 5.76 19.20
N PRO A 110 1.05 4.64 18.58
CA PRO A 110 0.45 4.22 17.32
C PRO A 110 -0.90 3.52 17.55
N VAL A 111 -1.92 3.92 16.80
CA VAL A 111 -3.25 3.30 16.76
C VAL A 111 -3.50 2.76 15.35
N ALA A 112 -3.60 1.44 15.20
CA ALA A 112 -3.84 0.81 13.90
C ALA A 112 -5.24 1.15 13.36
N LYS A 113 -5.35 1.36 12.04
CA LYS A 113 -6.66 1.49 11.38
C LYS A 113 -7.38 0.13 11.29
N PRO A 114 -8.71 0.10 11.15
CA PRO A 114 -9.49 -1.15 11.18
C PRO A 114 -9.08 -2.20 10.13
N ASP A 115 -8.62 -1.75 8.97
CA ASP A 115 -8.19 -2.54 7.82
C ASP A 115 -6.66 -2.73 7.75
N ALA A 116 -5.93 -2.24 8.75
CA ALA A 116 -4.49 -2.30 8.76
C ALA A 116 -3.96 -3.73 8.99
N PRO A 117 -2.79 -4.08 8.42
CA PRO A 117 -2.18 -5.38 8.66
C PRO A 117 -1.95 -5.65 10.15
N ALA A 118 -2.20 -6.89 10.57
CA ALA A 118 -2.00 -7.30 11.96
C ALA A 118 -0.59 -6.97 12.47
N GLY A 119 -0.52 -6.47 13.71
CA GLY A 119 0.75 -6.12 14.36
C GLY A 119 1.43 -4.86 13.85
N VAL A 120 0.80 -4.06 12.98
CA VAL A 120 1.39 -2.82 12.44
C VAL A 120 1.85 -1.84 13.53
N ALA A 121 1.03 -1.63 14.56
CA ALA A 121 1.36 -0.72 15.66
C ALA A 121 2.63 -1.17 16.42
N LEU A 122 2.81 -2.48 16.60
CA LEU A 122 4.00 -3.05 17.25
C LEU A 122 5.26 -2.91 16.37
N ARG A 123 5.14 -3.13 15.06
CA ARG A 123 6.25 -2.93 14.11
C ARG A 123 6.72 -1.48 14.13
N ILE A 124 5.78 -0.53 14.07
CA ILE A 124 6.07 0.90 14.14
C ILE A 124 6.72 1.27 15.46
N PHE A 125 6.19 0.79 16.58
CA PHE A 125 6.77 1.04 17.90
C PHE A 125 8.22 0.54 17.99
N ARG A 126 8.49 -0.68 17.51
CA ARG A 126 9.86 -1.23 17.44
C ARG A 126 10.76 -0.41 16.50
N ALA A 127 10.28 -0.05 15.31
CA ALA A 127 11.05 0.74 14.35
C ALA A 127 11.41 2.12 14.91
N ALA A 128 10.46 2.79 15.57
CA ALA A 128 10.68 4.08 16.23
C ALA A 128 11.77 4.00 17.31
N HIS A 129 11.79 2.91 18.11
CA HIS A 129 12.85 2.69 19.10
C HIS A 129 14.26 2.55 18.54
N HIS A 130 14.40 2.19 17.26
CA HIS A 130 15.67 2.10 16.55
C HIS A 130 15.93 3.30 15.63
N THR A 131 15.08 4.32 15.68
CA THR A 131 15.20 5.53 14.87
C THR A 131 15.61 6.70 15.76
N HIS A 132 16.59 7.49 15.33
CA HIS A 132 16.94 8.71 16.04
C HIS A 132 15.80 9.73 15.98
N PRO A 133 15.56 10.54 17.03
CA PRO A 133 14.62 11.64 16.97
C PRO A 133 14.98 12.63 15.85
N PHE A 134 13.98 13.19 15.19
CA PHE A 134 14.14 14.10 14.05
C PHE A 134 15.02 13.55 12.90
N PRO A 135 14.75 12.33 12.41
CA PRO A 135 15.62 11.61 11.46
C PRO A 135 15.67 12.24 10.05
N TRP A 136 14.92 13.31 9.80
CA TRP A 136 14.98 14.11 8.57
C TRP A 136 16.00 15.26 8.62
N LEU A 137 16.65 15.48 9.78
CA LEU A 137 17.73 16.44 9.92
C LEU A 137 19.11 15.82 9.61
N GLU A 138 19.22 14.50 9.55
CA GLU A 138 20.45 13.81 9.19
C GLU A 138 20.81 14.08 7.72
N GLY A 139 22.06 14.49 7.46
CA GLY A 139 22.55 14.83 6.12
C GLY A 139 22.55 16.32 5.75
N ARG A 140 22.14 17.21 6.66
CA ARG A 140 22.36 18.67 6.53
C ARG A 140 23.64 19.08 7.26
N SER A 141 24.79 18.92 6.60
CA SER A 141 26.08 19.51 7.00
C SER A 141 26.52 20.54 5.98
#